data_AF-U4L2K5-F1
#
_entry.id   AF-U4L2K5-F1
#
_cell.length_a   1.000
_cell.length_b   1.000
_cell.length_c   1.000
_cell.angle_alpha   90.00
_cell.angle_beta   90.00
_cell.angle_gamma   90.00
#
_symmetry.space_group_name_H-M   'P 1'
#
loop_
_entity.id
_entity.type
_entity.pdbx_description
1 polymer ?
#
loop_
_entity_poly.entity_id
_entity_poly.type
_entity_poly.pdbx_seq_one_letter_code
_entity_poly.pdbx_strand_id
1 'polypeptide(L)'
;MEVSTLPKITPEMVKQIQQLEGQKTSLEKEVEFLRQKEIHLQKEVDKTGQDVFSKDMAMVLKRYYEMEEQFGQMKKEIKQDVKNVLAKKEKKIVQQVQGHLVETEKRMQGNFVDNVKKMQEHVEKRLGETEDHFKQQSAGRVIENEKQIQQKVKESIVEHGQKIRKQLDKCLEDNEKKMQEHEKEVKQQVNQRIEENEKKMKEQTDIILTSDSLMKEATHKAVDAHTIVLGETVNEQGYFTTMIPMKRLPDNMVQITGAYGGGCLYVELDKIKTYDDFKNLIRSVWGLDLKLVGNSSYLIDGWASYFDVNWPGPYLKFKRIIITPYYNCPEEHLVNCTT
;
A
#
# COMPACT_ATOMS: atom_id res chain seq x y z
N MET A 1 43.59 -69.83 -4.59
CA MET A 1 44.85 -70.60 -4.73
C MET A 1 45.28 -70.98 -3.33
N GLU A 2 44.90 -72.17 -2.87
CA GLU A 2 45.34 -72.69 -1.56
C GLU A 2 46.59 -73.56 -1.77
N VAL A 3 47.67 -73.15 -1.12
CA VAL A 3 48.98 -73.81 -1.11
C VAL A 3 48.85 -75.06 -0.22
N SER A 4 48.81 -76.24 -0.86
CA SER A 4 48.80 -77.53 -0.17
C SER A 4 50.14 -77.72 0.57
N THR A 5 50.10 -77.61 1.89
CA THR A 5 51.25 -77.83 2.77
C THR A 5 51.40 -79.33 3.05
N LEU A 6 52.56 -79.88 2.70
CA LEU A 6 52.92 -81.28 2.94
C LEU A 6 52.85 -81.61 4.44
N PRO A 7 52.27 -82.75 4.84
CA PRO A 7 52.14 -83.13 6.25
C PRO A 7 53.51 -83.30 6.91
N LYS A 8 53.70 -82.61 8.04
CA LYS A 8 54.88 -82.73 8.90
C LYS A 8 54.94 -84.14 9.49
N ILE A 9 56.06 -84.82 9.26
CA ILE A 9 56.36 -86.16 9.81
C ILE A 9 56.31 -86.07 11.35
N THR A 10 55.39 -86.81 11.98
CA THR A 10 55.26 -86.82 13.43
C THR A 10 56.29 -87.77 14.07
N PRO A 11 56.69 -87.56 15.35
CA PRO A 11 57.61 -88.45 16.05
C PRO A 11 57.16 -89.92 16.06
N GLU A 12 55.85 -90.14 15.98
CA GLU A 12 55.23 -91.46 15.91
C GLU A 12 55.44 -92.14 14.55
N MET A 13 55.43 -91.37 13.45
CA MET A 13 55.81 -91.85 12.12
C MET A 13 57.30 -92.23 12.06
N VAL A 14 58.17 -91.47 12.73
CA VAL A 14 59.61 -91.80 12.82
C VAL A 14 59.85 -93.13 13.55
N LYS A 15 59.10 -93.37 14.64
CA LYS A 15 59.19 -94.62 15.40
C LYS A 15 58.71 -95.83 14.58
N GLN A 16 57.65 -95.66 13.79
CA GLN A 16 57.18 -96.69 12.84
C GLN A 16 58.21 -96.96 11.74
N ILE A 17 58.86 -95.93 11.21
CA ILE A 17 59.92 -96.09 10.20
C ILE A 17 61.09 -96.91 10.77
N GLN A 18 61.57 -96.61 11.99
CA GLN A 18 62.63 -97.40 12.63
C GLN A 18 62.24 -98.85 12.92
N GLN A 19 60.99 -99.09 13.31
CA GLN A 19 60.50 -100.45 13.55
C GLN A 19 60.42 -101.25 12.25
N LEU A 20 60.01 -100.61 11.15
CA LEU A 20 60.00 -101.20 9.81
C LEU A 20 61.42 -101.45 9.30
N GLU A 21 62.38 -100.58 9.57
CA GLU A 21 63.80 -100.80 9.23
C GLU A 21 64.39 -102.01 9.97
N GLY A 22 64.07 -102.18 11.26
CA GLY A 22 64.48 -103.35 12.03
C GLY A 22 63.86 -104.66 11.52
N GLN A 23 62.58 -104.63 11.14
CA GLN A 23 61.91 -105.77 10.50
C GLN A 23 62.55 -106.10 9.14
N LYS A 24 62.91 -105.08 8.35
CA LYS A 24 63.60 -105.24 7.08
C LYS A 24 64.96 -105.94 7.26
N THR A 25 65.76 -105.53 8.25
CA THR A 25 67.07 -106.15 8.48
C THR A 25 66.95 -107.61 8.96
N SER A 26 65.93 -107.91 9.75
CA SER A 26 65.64 -109.29 10.17
C SER A 26 65.26 -110.17 8.99
N LEU A 27 64.39 -109.66 8.10
CA LEU A 27 63.98 -110.38 6.89
C LEU A 27 65.15 -110.58 5.91
N GLU A 28 66.03 -109.58 5.75
CA GLU A 28 67.22 -109.72 4.91
C GLU A 28 68.15 -110.84 5.41
N LYS A 29 68.33 -110.97 6.74
CA LYS A 29 69.12 -112.07 7.33
C LYS A 29 68.48 -113.44 7.11
N GLU A 30 67.16 -113.52 7.21
CA GLU A 30 66.43 -114.77 6.99
C GLU A 30 66.46 -115.20 5.51
N VAL A 31 66.33 -114.25 4.58
CA VAL A 31 66.51 -114.50 3.14
C VAL A 31 67.93 -114.99 2.83
N GLU A 32 68.96 -114.40 3.45
CA GLU A 32 70.34 -114.84 3.26
C GLU A 32 70.58 -116.25 3.81
N PHE A 33 70.02 -116.57 4.99
CA PHE A 33 70.06 -117.92 5.55
C PHE A 33 69.38 -118.95 4.62
N LEU A 34 68.22 -118.60 4.06
CA LEU A 34 67.50 -119.47 3.13
C LEU A 34 68.28 -119.68 1.83
N ARG A 35 68.93 -118.64 1.28
CA ARG A 35 69.83 -118.78 0.12
C ARG A 35 71.00 -119.72 0.39
N GLN A 36 71.61 -119.66 1.57
CA GLN A 36 72.68 -120.59 1.92
C GLN A 36 72.20 -122.03 2.01
N LYS A 37 70.99 -122.24 2.55
CA LYS A 37 70.36 -123.57 2.62
C LYS A 37 70.01 -124.11 1.23
N GLU A 38 69.54 -123.25 0.33
CA GLU A 38 69.30 -123.58 -1.09
C GLU A 38 70.58 -124.01 -1.80
N ILE A 39 71.68 -123.26 -1.63
CA ILE A 39 72.99 -123.62 -2.21
C ILE A 39 73.50 -124.97 -1.68
N HIS A 40 73.29 -125.26 -0.39
CA HIS A 40 73.65 -126.56 0.18
C HIS A 40 72.82 -127.71 -0.42
N LEU A 41 71.50 -127.54 -0.51
CA LEU A 41 70.62 -128.55 -1.08
C LEU A 41 70.91 -128.78 -2.57
N GLN A 42 71.21 -127.72 -3.33
CA GLN A 42 71.61 -127.82 -4.73
C GLN A 42 72.88 -128.68 -4.88
N LYS A 43 73.87 -128.49 -3.99
CA LYS A 43 75.09 -129.32 -3.95
C LYS A 43 74.85 -130.78 -3.56
N GLU A 44 73.82 -131.08 -2.77
CA GLU A 44 73.44 -132.47 -2.47
C GLU A 44 72.73 -133.12 -3.66
N VAL A 45 71.82 -132.39 -4.31
CA VAL A 45 71.13 -132.86 -5.51
C VAL A 45 72.13 -133.18 -6.62
N ASP A 46 73.13 -132.33 -6.83
CA ASP A 46 74.22 -132.55 -7.82
C ASP A 46 75.07 -133.79 -7.50
N LYS A 47 75.16 -134.22 -6.23
CA LYS A 47 75.91 -135.45 -5.81
C LYS A 47 75.10 -136.73 -6.00
N THR A 48 73.78 -136.65 -6.02
CA THR A 48 72.87 -137.82 -6.18
C THR A 48 72.44 -138.09 -7.63
N GLY A 49 73.09 -137.43 -8.60
CA GLY A 49 72.75 -137.47 -10.03
C GLY A 49 73.08 -138.76 -10.80
N GLN A 50 72.86 -139.95 -10.22
CA GLN A 50 72.95 -141.23 -10.95
C GLN A 50 71.85 -142.25 -10.58
N ASP A 51 70.72 -141.81 -10.02
CA ASP A 51 69.55 -142.69 -9.79
C ASP A 51 68.34 -142.24 -10.63
N VAL A 52 67.67 -143.20 -11.26
CA VAL A 52 66.50 -142.97 -12.14
C VAL A 52 65.35 -142.30 -11.37
N PHE A 53 65.26 -142.57 -10.06
CA PHE A 53 64.29 -141.95 -9.15
C PHE A 53 64.47 -140.43 -8.98
N SER A 54 65.72 -139.95 -9.00
CA SER A 54 66.05 -138.53 -8.84
C SER A 54 65.55 -137.68 -10.02
N LYS A 55 65.46 -138.28 -11.22
CA LYS A 55 64.97 -137.61 -12.43
C LYS A 55 63.45 -137.38 -12.40
N ASP A 56 62.69 -138.36 -11.92
CA ASP A 56 61.24 -138.23 -11.75
C ASP A 56 60.89 -137.23 -10.65
N MET A 57 61.61 -137.26 -9.52
CA MET A 57 61.44 -136.27 -8.45
C MET A 57 61.78 -134.84 -8.91
N ALA A 58 62.84 -134.66 -9.69
CA ALA A 58 63.18 -133.37 -10.29
C ALA A 58 62.09 -132.85 -11.25
N MET A 59 61.45 -133.74 -12.02
CA MET A 59 60.30 -133.35 -12.86
C MET A 59 59.08 -132.94 -12.03
N VAL A 60 58.80 -133.62 -10.91
CA VAL A 60 57.72 -133.26 -10.00
C VAL A 60 57.97 -131.90 -9.35
N LEU A 61 59.18 -131.65 -8.84
CA LEU A 61 59.57 -130.37 -8.25
C LEU A 61 59.50 -129.23 -9.27
N LYS A 62 59.97 -129.47 -10.51
CA LYS A 62 59.86 -128.49 -11.59
C LYS A 62 58.39 -128.11 -11.87
N ARG A 63 57.49 -129.09 -11.99
CA ARG A 63 56.05 -128.82 -12.16
C ARG A 63 55.44 -128.08 -10.97
N TYR A 64 55.90 -128.38 -9.75
CA TYR A 64 55.45 -127.67 -8.55
C TYR A 64 55.84 -126.20 -8.60
N TYR A 65 57.10 -125.88 -8.90
CA TYR A 65 57.55 -124.49 -9.04
C TYR A 65 56.87 -123.77 -10.21
N GLU A 66 56.64 -124.44 -11.34
CA GLU A 66 55.85 -123.88 -12.46
C GLU A 66 54.41 -123.57 -12.03
N MET A 67 53.75 -124.46 -11.27
CA MET A 67 52.42 -124.21 -10.71
C MET A 67 52.43 -123.07 -9.70
N GLU A 68 53.43 -122.99 -8.82
CA GLU A 68 53.56 -121.92 -7.84
C GLU A 68 53.80 -120.56 -8.51
N GLU A 69 54.61 -120.53 -9.57
CA GLU A 69 54.81 -119.34 -10.39
C GLU A 69 53.50 -118.92 -11.08
N GLN A 70 52.78 -119.86 -11.71
CA GLN A 70 51.46 -119.60 -12.31
C GLN A 70 50.46 -119.09 -11.27
N PHE A 71 50.44 -119.67 -10.07
CA PHE A 71 49.57 -119.23 -8.98
C PHE A 71 49.97 -117.83 -8.48
N GLY A 72 51.26 -117.54 -8.43
CA GLY A 72 51.81 -116.22 -8.12
C GLY A 72 51.41 -115.16 -9.16
N GLN A 73 51.45 -115.50 -10.45
CA GLN A 73 50.98 -114.65 -11.55
C GLN A 73 49.47 -114.43 -11.47
N MET A 74 48.68 -115.50 -11.31
CA MET A 74 47.24 -115.43 -11.14
C MET A 74 46.84 -114.57 -9.93
N LYS A 75 47.54 -114.69 -8.80
CA LYS A 75 47.33 -113.85 -7.62
C LYS A 75 47.62 -112.37 -7.89
N LYS A 76 48.65 -112.05 -8.70
CA LYS A 76 48.96 -110.69 -9.13
C LYS A 76 47.87 -110.15 -10.06
N GLU A 77 47.39 -110.94 -11.01
CA GLU A 77 46.29 -110.58 -11.92
C GLU A 77 44.99 -110.32 -11.16
N ILE A 78 44.57 -111.25 -10.28
CA ILE A 78 43.38 -111.08 -9.44
C ILE A 78 43.49 -109.82 -8.58
N LYS A 79 44.67 -109.56 -7.97
CA LYS A 79 44.89 -108.34 -7.19
C LYS A 79 44.76 -107.08 -8.05
N GLN A 80 45.27 -107.11 -9.27
CA GLN A 80 45.18 -105.99 -10.20
C GLN A 80 43.74 -105.78 -10.68
N ASP A 81 42.99 -106.84 -10.96
CA ASP A 81 41.58 -106.77 -11.36
C ASP A 81 40.70 -106.23 -10.24
N VAL A 82 40.89 -106.69 -9.00
CA VAL A 82 40.18 -106.12 -7.84
C VAL A 82 40.47 -104.63 -7.70
N LYS A 83 41.74 -104.21 -7.85
CA LYS A 83 42.12 -102.79 -7.81
C LYS A 83 41.44 -101.99 -8.92
N ASN A 84 41.41 -102.52 -10.14
CA ASN A 84 40.76 -101.87 -11.29
C ASN A 84 39.23 -101.77 -11.11
N VAL A 85 38.57 -102.82 -10.60
CA VAL A 85 37.13 -102.84 -10.32
C VAL A 85 36.79 -101.84 -9.20
N LEU A 86 37.58 -101.80 -8.13
CA LEU A 86 37.39 -100.83 -7.05
C LEU A 86 37.56 -99.39 -7.55
N ALA A 87 38.61 -99.09 -8.30
CA ALA A 87 38.82 -97.75 -8.87
C ALA A 87 37.68 -97.34 -9.82
N LYS A 88 37.17 -98.26 -10.66
CA LYS A 88 36.01 -97.99 -11.52
C LYS A 88 34.74 -97.74 -10.71
N LYS A 89 34.48 -98.51 -9.66
CA LYS A 89 33.32 -98.32 -8.77
C LYS A 89 33.42 -97.01 -7.99
N GLU A 90 34.57 -96.70 -7.42
CA GLU A 90 34.85 -95.45 -6.72
C GLU A 90 34.63 -94.24 -7.63
N LYS A 91 35.20 -94.26 -8.84
CA LYS A 91 35.00 -93.20 -9.83
C LYS A 91 33.52 -93.00 -10.16
N LYS A 92 32.76 -94.09 -10.33
CA LYS A 92 31.31 -94.02 -10.60
C LYS A 92 30.52 -93.43 -9.42
N ILE A 93 30.86 -93.83 -8.19
CA ILE A 93 30.23 -93.30 -6.97
C ILE A 93 30.53 -91.80 -6.83
N VAL A 94 31.78 -91.38 -6.99
CA VAL A 94 32.18 -89.97 -6.92
C VAL A 94 31.43 -89.14 -7.97
N GLN A 95 31.34 -89.62 -9.21
CA GLN A 95 30.59 -88.93 -10.26
C GLN A 95 29.09 -88.81 -9.94
N GLN A 96 28.47 -89.85 -9.40
CA GLN A 96 27.06 -89.81 -9.00
C GLN A 96 26.82 -88.84 -7.83
N VAL A 97 27.67 -88.87 -6.80
CA VAL A 97 27.57 -87.96 -5.65
C VAL A 97 27.76 -86.51 -6.09
N GLN A 98 28.76 -86.23 -6.93
CA GLN A 98 29.03 -84.89 -7.43
C GLN A 98 27.87 -84.38 -8.31
N GLY A 99 27.29 -85.25 -9.16
CA GLY A 99 26.11 -84.91 -9.95
C GLY A 99 24.90 -84.52 -9.07
N HIS A 100 24.59 -85.34 -8.06
CA HIS A 100 23.49 -85.05 -7.13
C HIS A 100 23.72 -83.79 -6.30
N LEU A 101 24.97 -83.51 -5.89
CA LEU A 101 25.30 -82.28 -5.17
C LEU A 101 25.07 -81.05 -6.04
N VAL A 102 25.57 -81.04 -7.29
CA VAL A 102 25.38 -79.93 -8.22
C VAL A 102 23.90 -79.72 -8.56
N GLU A 103 23.14 -80.80 -8.77
CA GLU A 103 21.70 -80.71 -9.04
C GLU A 103 20.93 -80.17 -7.83
N THR A 104 21.28 -80.61 -6.62
CA THR A 104 20.66 -80.13 -5.38
C THR A 104 20.99 -78.67 -5.14
N GLU A 105 22.23 -78.24 -5.38
CA GLU A 105 22.65 -76.85 -5.32
C GLU A 105 21.87 -75.97 -6.30
N LYS A 106 21.78 -76.37 -7.58
CA LYS A 106 21.01 -75.64 -8.60
C LYS A 106 19.53 -75.49 -8.21
N ARG A 107 18.93 -76.56 -7.70
CA ARG A 107 17.53 -76.54 -7.22
C ARG A 107 17.35 -75.60 -6.03
N MET A 108 18.29 -75.61 -5.07
CA MET A 108 18.25 -74.68 -3.93
C MET A 108 18.43 -73.22 -4.37
N GLN A 109 19.36 -72.94 -5.29
CA GLN A 109 19.55 -71.62 -5.86
C GLN A 109 18.30 -71.13 -6.62
N GLY A 110 17.68 -71.98 -7.44
CA GLY A 110 16.43 -71.66 -8.13
C GLY A 110 15.31 -71.31 -7.15
N ASN A 111 15.07 -72.16 -6.15
CA ASN A 111 14.09 -71.90 -5.10
C ASN A 111 14.36 -70.61 -4.33
N PHE A 112 15.63 -70.30 -4.06
CA PHE A 112 16.02 -69.08 -3.38
C PHE A 112 15.71 -67.83 -4.22
N VAL A 113 16.06 -67.84 -5.51
CA VAL A 113 15.76 -66.74 -6.44
C VAL A 113 14.24 -66.52 -6.57
N ASP A 114 13.47 -67.60 -6.71
CA ASP A 114 12.01 -67.50 -6.81
C ASP A 114 11.37 -66.94 -5.53
N ASN A 115 11.87 -67.34 -4.35
CA ASN A 115 11.39 -66.81 -3.08
C ASN A 115 11.75 -65.34 -2.90
N VAL A 116 12.96 -64.93 -3.28
CA VAL A 116 13.37 -63.52 -3.25
C VAL A 116 12.49 -62.69 -4.17
N LYS A 117 12.21 -63.17 -5.39
CA LYS A 117 11.32 -62.50 -6.33
C LYS A 117 9.89 -62.33 -5.77
N LYS A 118 9.31 -63.39 -5.21
CA LYS A 118 7.98 -63.33 -4.55
C LYS A 118 7.96 -62.36 -3.38
N MET A 119 9.03 -62.32 -2.59
CA MET A 119 9.16 -61.39 -1.47
C MET A 119 9.23 -59.94 -1.97
N GLN A 120 10.00 -59.69 -3.03
CA GLN A 120 10.08 -58.37 -3.65
C GLN A 120 8.71 -57.90 -4.17
N GLU A 121 8.02 -58.72 -4.95
CA GLU A 121 6.67 -58.42 -5.47
C GLU A 121 5.68 -58.13 -4.34
N HIS A 122 5.73 -58.90 -3.24
CA HIS A 122 4.90 -58.67 -2.07
C HIS A 122 5.23 -57.35 -1.36
N VAL A 123 6.50 -56.99 -1.24
CA VAL A 123 6.94 -55.72 -0.63
C VAL A 123 6.49 -54.54 -1.48
N GLU A 124 6.71 -54.58 -2.79
CA GLU A 124 6.29 -53.53 -3.72
C GLU A 124 4.77 -53.32 -3.67
N LYS A 125 3.99 -54.41 -3.66
CA LYS A 125 2.53 -54.34 -3.51
C LYS A 125 2.11 -53.66 -2.20
N ARG A 126 2.68 -54.06 -1.07
CA ARG A 126 2.35 -53.45 0.24
C ARG A 126 2.75 -51.99 0.33
N LEU A 127 3.87 -51.61 -0.29
CA LEU A 127 4.30 -50.21 -0.37
C LEU A 127 3.29 -49.38 -1.17
N GLY A 128 2.86 -49.87 -2.34
CA GLY A 128 1.83 -49.20 -3.14
C GLY A 128 0.50 -49.02 -2.39
N GLU A 129 -0.01 -50.08 -1.76
CA GLU A 129 -1.24 -50.02 -0.95
C GLU A 129 -1.12 -49.02 0.22
N THR A 130 0.04 -48.97 0.87
CA THR A 130 0.31 -48.05 1.98
C THR A 130 0.38 -46.59 1.49
N GLU A 131 1.03 -46.35 0.36
CA GLU A 131 1.14 -45.02 -0.25
C GLU A 131 -0.22 -44.50 -0.70
N ASP A 132 -1.04 -45.35 -1.34
CA ASP A 132 -2.38 -44.99 -1.78
C ASP A 132 -3.31 -44.69 -0.60
N HIS A 133 -3.26 -45.50 0.46
CA HIS A 133 -4.01 -45.24 1.69
C HIS A 133 -3.59 -43.91 2.32
N PHE A 134 -2.29 -43.63 2.40
CA PHE A 134 -1.77 -42.37 2.93
C PHE A 134 -2.23 -41.17 2.08
N LYS A 135 -2.15 -41.27 0.74
CA LYS A 135 -2.64 -40.23 -0.18
C LYS A 135 -4.13 -39.96 0.04
N GLN A 136 -4.97 -40.99 0.07
CA GLN A 136 -6.40 -40.84 0.31
C GLN A 136 -6.71 -40.20 1.67
N GLN A 137 -6.02 -40.64 2.73
CA GLN A 137 -6.20 -40.08 4.07
C GLN A 137 -5.79 -38.60 4.13
N SER A 138 -4.65 -38.25 3.53
CA SER A 138 -4.16 -36.86 3.48
C SER A 138 -5.10 -35.96 2.68
N ALA A 139 -5.58 -36.42 1.52
CA ALA A 139 -6.53 -35.67 0.69
C ALA A 139 -7.85 -35.42 1.43
N GLY A 140 -8.38 -36.43 2.11
CA GLY A 140 -9.59 -36.30 2.93
C GLY A 140 -9.43 -35.26 4.05
N ARG A 141 -8.29 -35.27 4.77
CA ARG A 141 -8.01 -34.28 5.82
C ARG A 141 -7.86 -32.86 5.27
N VAL A 142 -7.22 -32.70 4.12
CA VAL A 142 -7.05 -31.37 3.49
C VAL A 142 -8.41 -30.78 3.10
N ILE A 143 -9.27 -31.58 2.45
CA ILE A 143 -10.62 -31.14 2.05
C ILE A 143 -11.47 -30.78 3.27
N GLU A 144 -11.41 -31.58 4.33
CA GLU A 144 -12.16 -31.30 5.56
C GLU A 144 -11.67 -30.02 6.25
N ASN A 145 -10.35 -29.84 6.36
CA ASN A 145 -9.77 -28.63 6.91
C ASN A 145 -10.14 -27.39 6.08
N GLU A 146 -10.12 -27.49 4.75
CA GLU A 146 -10.54 -26.41 3.87
C GLU A 146 -11.99 -26.01 4.12
N LYS A 147 -12.91 -26.97 4.22
CA LYS A 147 -14.33 -26.70 4.55
C LYS A 147 -14.49 -26.02 5.91
N GLN A 148 -13.77 -26.48 6.93
CA GLN A 148 -13.83 -25.86 8.26
C GLN A 148 -13.30 -24.42 8.25
N ILE A 149 -12.21 -24.15 7.53
CA ILE A 149 -11.66 -22.80 7.38
C ILE A 149 -12.65 -21.90 6.64
N GLN A 150 -13.22 -22.36 5.52
CA GLN A 150 -14.22 -21.60 4.76
C GLN A 150 -15.45 -21.26 5.62
N GLN A 151 -15.94 -22.22 6.39
CA GLN A 151 -17.07 -22.00 7.30
C GLN A 151 -16.75 -20.96 8.39
N LYS A 152 -15.59 -21.09 9.07
CA LYS A 152 -15.15 -20.11 10.08
C LYS A 152 -14.98 -18.70 9.52
N VAL A 153 -14.42 -18.59 8.32
CA VAL A 153 -14.26 -17.29 7.64
C VAL A 153 -15.63 -16.69 7.33
N LYS A 154 -16.58 -17.48 6.82
CA LYS A 154 -17.93 -17.02 6.54
C LYS A 154 -18.65 -16.52 7.80
N GLU A 155 -18.57 -17.27 8.90
CA GLU A 155 -19.15 -16.88 10.19
C GLU A 155 -18.53 -15.57 10.71
N SER A 156 -17.20 -15.47 10.67
CA SER A 156 -16.46 -14.27 11.08
C SER A 156 -16.85 -13.03 10.26
N ILE A 157 -17.02 -13.16 8.94
CA ILE A 157 -17.47 -12.05 8.07
C ILE A 157 -18.88 -11.59 8.48
N VAL A 158 -19.80 -12.51 8.75
CA VAL A 158 -21.17 -12.17 9.18
C VAL A 158 -21.16 -11.46 10.53
N GLU A 159 -20.41 -11.98 11.50
CA GLU A 159 -20.30 -11.39 12.84
C GLU A 159 -19.70 -9.98 12.77
N HIS A 160 -18.57 -9.80 12.07
CA HIS A 160 -17.96 -8.49 11.89
C HIS A 160 -18.87 -7.53 11.14
N GLY A 161 -19.56 -7.99 10.10
CA GLY A 161 -20.55 -7.18 9.38
C GLY A 161 -21.71 -6.72 10.25
N GLN A 162 -22.15 -7.54 11.22
CA GLN A 162 -23.16 -7.13 12.21
C GLN A 162 -22.60 -6.12 13.22
N LYS A 163 -21.36 -6.29 13.70
CA LYS A 163 -20.70 -5.34 14.62
C LYS A 163 -20.54 -3.97 13.97
N ILE A 164 -20.06 -3.91 12.72
CA ILE A 164 -19.89 -2.67 11.95
C ILE A 164 -21.25 -1.97 11.78
N ARG A 165 -22.31 -2.71 11.40
CA ARG A 165 -23.66 -2.14 11.29
C ARG A 165 -24.15 -1.51 12.59
N LYS A 166 -24.04 -2.22 13.72
CA LYS A 166 -24.41 -1.68 15.04
C LYS A 166 -23.63 -0.42 15.42
N GLN A 167 -22.33 -0.39 15.12
CA GLN A 167 -21.50 0.80 15.37
C GLN A 167 -21.91 1.98 14.48
N LEU A 168 -22.24 1.72 13.22
CA LEU A 168 -22.70 2.73 12.28
C LEU A 168 -24.06 3.31 12.70
N ASP A 169 -25.02 2.45 13.07
CA ASP A 169 -26.34 2.87 13.54
C ASP A 169 -26.23 3.77 14.78
N LYS A 170 -25.40 3.38 15.75
CA LYS A 170 -25.13 4.20 16.94
C LYS A 170 -24.50 5.55 16.58
N CYS A 171 -23.54 5.57 15.66
CA CYS A 171 -22.90 6.81 15.21
C CYS A 171 -23.89 7.74 14.51
N LEU A 172 -24.79 7.19 13.69
CA LEU A 172 -25.86 7.95 13.03
C LEU A 172 -26.83 8.54 14.05
N GLU A 173 -27.26 7.76 15.05
CA GLU A 173 -28.14 8.23 16.12
C GLU A 173 -27.50 9.36 16.96
N ASP A 174 -26.22 9.21 17.31
CA ASP A 174 -25.47 10.24 18.04
C ASP A 174 -25.31 11.53 17.21
N ASN A 175 -25.08 11.41 15.90
CA ASN A 175 -24.99 12.57 15.00
C ASN A 175 -26.33 13.26 14.81
N GLU A 176 -27.42 12.50 14.69
CA GLU A 176 -28.77 13.05 14.60
C GLU A 176 -29.12 13.86 15.85
N LYS A 177 -28.81 13.33 17.05
CA LYS A 177 -29.00 14.05 18.31
C LYS A 177 -28.22 15.37 18.35
N LYS A 178 -26.94 15.36 17.95
CA LYS A 178 -26.11 16.57 17.89
C LYS A 178 -26.65 17.59 16.89
N MET A 179 -27.14 17.14 15.74
CA MET A 179 -27.76 18.03 14.75
C MET A 179 -29.02 18.69 15.29
N GLN A 180 -29.89 17.93 15.96
CA GLN A 180 -31.10 18.48 16.58
C GLN A 180 -30.79 19.46 17.71
N GLU A 181 -29.75 19.20 18.49
CA GLU A 181 -29.26 20.13 19.53
C GLU A 181 -28.73 21.42 18.90
N HIS A 182 -27.87 21.31 17.89
CA HIS A 182 -27.36 22.45 17.14
C HIS A 182 -28.49 23.27 16.49
N GLU A 183 -29.50 22.62 15.92
CA GLU A 183 -30.67 23.29 15.34
C GLU A 183 -31.41 24.13 16.39
N LYS A 184 -31.60 23.59 17.60
CA LYS A 184 -32.22 24.32 18.72
C LYS A 184 -31.37 25.53 19.14
N GLU A 185 -30.06 25.36 19.25
CA GLU A 185 -29.14 26.46 19.59
C GLU A 185 -29.19 27.59 18.55
N VAL A 186 -29.15 27.25 17.25
CA VAL A 186 -29.24 28.22 16.16
C VAL A 186 -30.58 28.95 16.19
N LYS A 187 -31.68 28.22 16.39
CA LYS A 187 -33.02 28.81 16.50
C LYS A 187 -33.10 29.79 17.67
N GLN A 188 -32.52 29.44 18.81
CA GLN A 188 -32.45 30.32 19.98
C GLN A 188 -31.63 31.58 19.69
N GLN A 189 -30.46 31.46 19.07
CA GLN A 189 -29.62 32.60 18.69
C GLN A 189 -30.32 33.53 17.69
N VAL A 190 -31.02 32.96 16.70
CA VAL A 190 -31.79 33.74 15.72
C VAL A 190 -32.91 34.52 16.41
N ASN A 191 -33.67 33.88 17.31
CA ASN A 191 -34.73 34.56 18.05
C ASN A 191 -34.19 35.69 18.93
N GLN A 192 -33.07 35.47 19.64
CA GLN A 192 -32.42 36.53 20.43
C GLN A 192 -31.98 37.72 19.58
N ARG A 193 -31.40 37.47 18.40
CA ARG A 193 -31.02 38.54 17.46
C ARG A 193 -32.24 39.29 16.91
N ILE A 194 -33.35 38.60 16.67
CA ILE A 194 -34.60 39.23 16.24
C ILE A 194 -35.11 40.16 17.34
N GLU A 195 -35.21 39.69 18.59
CA GLU A 195 -35.65 40.51 19.74
C GLU A 195 -34.74 41.74 19.95
N GLU A 196 -33.42 41.56 19.85
CA GLU A 196 -32.46 42.65 19.95
C GLU A 196 -32.64 43.68 18.83
N ASN A 197 -32.84 43.23 17.59
CA ASN A 197 -33.07 44.11 16.44
C ASN A 197 -34.42 44.83 16.54
N GLU A 198 -35.48 44.16 17.02
CA GLU A 198 -36.78 44.81 17.26
C GLU A 198 -36.67 45.91 18.31
N LYS A 199 -35.91 45.70 19.38
CA LYS A 199 -35.64 46.73 20.39
C LYS A 199 -34.91 47.93 19.79
N LYS A 200 -33.83 47.69 19.02
CA LYS A 200 -33.06 48.75 18.33
C LYS A 200 -33.93 49.53 17.35
N MET A 201 -34.83 48.86 16.61
CA MET A 201 -35.76 49.54 15.70
C MET A 201 -36.78 50.41 16.43
N LYS A 202 -37.28 49.99 17.60
CA LYS A 202 -38.15 50.84 18.44
C LYS A 202 -37.40 52.09 18.93
N GLU A 203 -36.17 51.92 19.43
CA GLU A 203 -35.32 53.04 19.86
C GLU A 203 -35.07 54.03 18.71
N GLN A 204 -34.78 53.55 17.50
CA GLN A 204 -34.62 54.40 16.31
C GLN A 204 -35.92 55.13 15.94
N THR A 205 -37.06 54.46 16.06
CA THR A 205 -38.38 55.05 15.81
C THR A 205 -38.66 56.19 16.77
N ASP A 206 -38.40 56.01 18.06
CA ASP A 206 -38.58 57.04 19.10
C ASP A 206 -37.68 58.26 18.85
N ILE A 207 -36.42 58.04 18.42
CA ILE A 207 -35.49 59.11 18.02
C ILE A 207 -36.03 59.89 16.81
N ILE A 208 -36.55 59.20 15.79
CA ILE A 208 -37.14 59.83 14.61
C ILE A 208 -38.36 60.67 14.99
N LEU A 209 -39.26 60.14 15.81
CA LEU A 209 -40.45 60.87 16.28
C LEU A 209 -40.08 62.12 17.09
N THR A 210 -39.08 62.01 17.96
CA THR A 210 -38.55 63.17 18.72
C THR A 210 -37.97 64.22 17.77
N SER A 211 -37.22 63.79 16.76
CA SER A 211 -36.61 64.68 15.77
C SER A 211 -37.68 65.38 14.91
N ASP A 212 -38.72 64.67 14.48
CA ASP A 212 -39.86 65.24 13.74
C ASP A 212 -40.58 66.33 14.58
N SER A 213 -40.80 66.08 15.88
CA SER A 213 -41.39 67.08 16.79
C SER A 213 -40.52 68.33 16.91
N LEU A 214 -39.20 68.17 17.09
CA LEU A 214 -38.26 69.29 17.16
C LEU A 214 -38.20 70.08 15.85
N MET A 215 -38.24 69.39 14.71
CA MET A 215 -38.29 70.03 13.40
C MET A 215 -39.57 70.85 13.22
N LYS A 216 -40.73 70.31 13.60
CA LYS A 216 -42.01 71.06 13.58
C LYS A 216 -41.95 72.32 14.44
N GLU A 217 -41.40 72.23 15.65
CA GLU A 217 -41.21 73.39 16.53
C GLU A 217 -40.26 74.43 15.90
N ALA A 218 -39.14 73.97 15.33
CA ALA A 218 -38.19 74.85 14.64
C ALA A 218 -38.82 75.53 13.42
N THR A 219 -39.64 74.82 12.64
CA THR A 219 -40.40 75.40 11.52
C THR A 219 -41.37 76.48 12.00
N HIS A 220 -42.12 76.25 13.08
CA HIS A 220 -42.99 77.27 13.66
C HIS A 220 -42.21 78.52 14.10
N LYS A 221 -41.11 78.34 14.84
CA LYS A 221 -40.24 79.45 15.26
C LYS A 221 -39.63 80.20 14.08
N ALA A 222 -39.25 79.51 13.00
CA ALA A 222 -38.72 80.13 11.81
C ALA A 222 -39.79 80.98 11.09
N VAL A 223 -41.04 80.50 11.03
CA VAL A 223 -42.18 81.28 10.50
C VAL A 223 -42.41 82.53 11.36
N ASP A 224 -42.47 82.39 12.69
CA ASP A 224 -42.66 83.51 13.61
C ASP A 224 -41.51 84.55 13.47
N ALA A 225 -40.27 84.07 13.41
CA ALA A 225 -39.11 84.93 13.21
C ALA A 225 -39.14 85.64 11.84
N HIS A 226 -39.61 84.95 10.79
CA HIS A 226 -39.78 85.54 9.46
C HIS A 226 -40.78 86.69 9.50
N THR A 227 -41.92 86.53 10.18
CA THR A 227 -42.92 87.59 10.35
C THR A 227 -42.38 88.79 11.15
N ILE A 228 -41.52 88.55 12.15
CA ILE A 228 -40.91 89.63 12.94
C ILE A 228 -39.81 90.37 12.17
N VAL A 229 -38.97 89.65 11.43
CA VAL A 229 -37.78 90.20 10.74
C VAL A 229 -38.13 90.83 9.40
N LEU A 230 -39.14 90.28 8.69
CA LEU A 230 -39.63 90.78 7.42
C LEU A 230 -41.05 91.30 7.61
N GLY A 231 -41.18 92.51 8.18
CA GLY A 231 -42.46 93.20 8.16
C GLY A 231 -42.93 93.40 6.72
N GLU A 232 -44.18 93.00 6.41
CA GLU A 232 -44.79 93.20 5.09
C GLU A 232 -44.97 94.69 4.74
N THR A 233 -44.82 95.57 5.74
CA THR A 233 -44.97 97.02 5.63
C THR A 233 -43.76 97.75 6.18
N VAL A 234 -43.38 98.84 5.52
CA VAL A 234 -42.33 99.78 5.96
C VAL A 234 -42.60 100.21 7.41
N ASN A 235 -41.65 100.00 8.31
CA ASN A 235 -41.79 100.48 9.68
C ASN A 235 -41.77 102.02 9.74
N GLU A 236 -42.16 102.63 10.88
CA GLU A 236 -42.22 104.09 11.03
C GLU A 236 -40.87 104.80 10.77
N GLN A 237 -39.77 104.06 10.84
CA GLN A 237 -38.41 104.55 10.59
C GLN A 237 -38.03 104.49 9.10
N GLY A 238 -38.85 103.87 8.24
CA GLY A 238 -38.65 103.83 6.80
C GLY A 238 -38.08 102.52 6.26
N TYR A 239 -37.92 101.46 7.06
CA TYR A 239 -37.20 100.23 6.68
C TYR A 239 -38.15 99.09 6.29
N PHE A 240 -37.86 98.39 5.17
CA PHE A 240 -38.52 97.14 4.77
C PHE A 240 -37.87 95.89 5.40
N THR A 241 -36.57 95.94 5.73
CA THR A 241 -35.86 94.87 6.43
C THR A 241 -34.82 95.51 7.37
N THR A 242 -34.45 94.84 8.46
CA THR A 242 -33.37 95.29 9.36
C THR A 242 -31.98 95.30 8.70
N MET A 243 -31.81 94.68 7.53
CA MET A 243 -30.50 94.52 6.90
C MET A 243 -30.16 95.57 5.83
N ILE A 244 -31.15 96.28 5.28
CA ILE A 244 -30.89 97.31 4.26
C ILE A 244 -31.46 98.64 4.75
N PRO A 245 -30.59 99.59 5.18
CA PRO A 245 -31.06 100.83 5.72
C PRO A 245 -31.83 101.67 4.70
N MET A 246 -32.99 102.17 5.12
CA MET A 246 -33.79 103.09 4.32
C MET A 246 -34.05 104.35 5.13
N LYS A 247 -33.75 105.52 4.54
CA LYS A 247 -33.94 106.82 5.16
C LYS A 247 -34.89 107.64 4.30
N ARG A 248 -36.02 108.06 4.88
CA ARG A 248 -36.94 109.00 4.20
C ARG A 248 -36.27 110.37 4.05
N LEU A 249 -36.46 110.96 2.89
CA LEU A 249 -36.03 112.31 2.53
C LEU A 249 -37.28 113.18 2.24
N PRO A 250 -37.12 114.52 2.20
CA PRO A 250 -38.16 115.41 1.68
C PRO A 250 -38.61 115.03 0.26
N ASP A 251 -39.75 115.57 -0.19
CA ASP A 251 -40.30 115.38 -1.53
C ASP A 251 -40.64 113.93 -1.90
N ASN A 252 -41.08 113.14 -0.90
CA ASN A 252 -41.52 111.75 -1.08
C ASN A 252 -40.42 110.79 -1.60
N MET A 253 -39.16 111.08 -1.32
CA MET A 253 -38.01 110.24 -1.70
C MET A 253 -37.53 109.35 -0.54
N VAL A 254 -36.96 108.20 -0.87
CA VAL A 254 -36.30 107.28 0.07
C VAL A 254 -34.87 107.03 -0.40
N GLN A 255 -33.93 107.21 0.51
CA GLN A 255 -32.56 106.76 0.36
C GLN A 255 -32.44 105.33 0.84
N ILE A 256 -31.98 104.41 -0.01
CA ILE A 256 -31.72 103.01 0.31
C ILE A 256 -30.21 102.80 0.29
N THR A 257 -29.64 102.39 1.41
CA THR A 257 -28.20 102.16 1.57
C THR A 257 -27.89 100.68 1.45
N GLY A 258 -26.91 100.31 0.61
CA GLY A 258 -26.50 98.91 0.47
C GLY A 258 -25.99 98.32 1.79
N ALA A 259 -26.18 97.01 1.99
CA ALA A 259 -25.89 96.30 3.25
C ALA A 259 -24.42 96.36 3.72
N TYR A 260 -23.50 96.90 2.91
CA TYR A 260 -22.07 97.01 3.21
C TYR A 260 -21.49 98.41 2.89
N GLY A 261 -22.33 99.45 2.90
CA GLY A 261 -21.89 100.82 2.59
C GLY A 261 -21.64 101.09 1.10
N GLY A 262 -21.96 100.12 0.24
CA GLY A 262 -21.91 100.27 -1.22
C GLY A 262 -23.11 101.06 -1.74
N GLY A 263 -22.90 102.32 -2.10
CA GLY A 263 -23.86 103.16 -2.81
C GLY A 263 -25.13 103.53 -2.02
N CYS A 264 -25.82 104.56 -2.50
CA CYS A 264 -27.15 104.95 -2.01
C CYS A 264 -28.07 105.12 -3.22
N LEU A 265 -29.23 104.47 -3.18
CA LEU A 265 -30.28 104.66 -4.16
C LEU A 265 -31.29 105.65 -3.64
N TYR A 266 -31.72 106.57 -4.48
CA TYR A 266 -32.76 107.52 -4.15
C TYR A 266 -33.94 107.23 -5.05
N VAL A 267 -35.04 106.78 -4.46
CA VAL A 267 -36.23 106.35 -5.20
C VAL A 267 -37.47 106.98 -4.59
N GLU A 268 -38.43 107.37 -5.42
CA GLU A 268 -39.72 107.88 -4.95
C GLU A 268 -40.46 106.78 -4.17
N LEU A 269 -40.98 107.11 -2.99
CA LEU A 269 -41.58 106.17 -2.05
C LEU A 269 -42.80 105.46 -2.65
N ASP A 270 -43.53 106.10 -3.55
CA ASP A 270 -44.69 105.50 -4.24
C ASP A 270 -44.30 104.48 -5.31
N LYS A 271 -43.01 104.36 -5.66
CA LYS A 271 -42.49 103.31 -6.56
C LYS A 271 -42.11 102.03 -5.82
N ILE A 272 -42.05 102.07 -4.48
CA ILE A 272 -41.67 100.94 -3.63
C ILE A 272 -42.78 100.72 -2.59
N LYS A 273 -43.95 100.28 -3.03
CA LYS A 273 -45.12 100.11 -2.16
C LYS A 273 -45.12 98.76 -1.46
N THR A 274 -44.56 97.75 -2.12
CA THR A 274 -44.50 96.38 -1.63
C THR A 274 -43.06 95.91 -1.48
N TYR A 275 -42.85 94.84 -0.70
CA TYR A 275 -41.56 94.19 -0.61
C TYR A 275 -41.07 93.66 -1.98
N ASP A 276 -41.98 93.22 -2.85
CA ASP A 276 -41.61 92.76 -4.20
C ASP A 276 -41.12 93.92 -5.08
N ASP A 277 -41.69 95.12 -4.97
CA ASP A 277 -41.19 96.32 -5.67
C ASP A 277 -39.75 96.63 -5.21
N PHE A 278 -39.50 96.54 -3.92
CA PHE A 278 -38.16 96.74 -3.33
C PHE A 278 -37.18 95.67 -3.80
N LYS A 279 -37.57 94.39 -3.72
CA LYS A 279 -36.77 93.24 -4.15
C LYS A 279 -36.39 93.34 -5.63
N ASN A 280 -37.34 93.74 -6.48
CA ASN A 280 -37.10 93.95 -7.90
C ASN A 280 -36.17 95.13 -8.14
N LEU A 281 -36.34 96.26 -7.43
CA LEU A 281 -35.42 97.40 -7.48
C LEU A 281 -34.00 96.99 -7.08
N ILE A 282 -33.83 96.28 -5.97
CA ILE A 282 -32.51 95.84 -5.51
C ILE A 282 -31.87 94.88 -6.52
N ARG A 283 -32.63 93.93 -7.08
CA ARG A 283 -32.16 93.08 -8.19
C ARG A 283 -31.73 93.90 -9.40
N SER A 284 -32.50 94.92 -9.76
CA SER A 284 -32.23 95.81 -10.89
C SER A 284 -31.14 96.85 -10.64
N VAL A 285 -30.56 96.97 -9.44
CA VAL A 285 -29.50 97.96 -9.21
C VAL A 285 -28.26 97.37 -8.55
N TRP A 286 -28.43 96.45 -7.59
CA TRP A 286 -27.32 95.76 -6.92
C TRP A 286 -27.16 94.30 -7.35
N GLY A 287 -28.15 93.74 -8.05
CA GLY A 287 -28.04 92.42 -8.69
C GLY A 287 -27.50 92.46 -10.12
N LEU A 288 -27.15 93.65 -10.63
CA LEU A 288 -26.61 93.82 -11.98
C LEU A 288 -25.08 93.82 -11.93
N ASP A 289 -24.45 92.77 -12.45
CA ASP A 289 -23.02 92.77 -12.76
C ASP A 289 -22.80 93.69 -13.96
N LEU A 290 -22.52 94.96 -13.68
CA LEU A 290 -22.36 95.98 -14.70
C LEU A 290 -20.94 95.94 -15.26
N LYS A 291 -20.81 95.50 -16.51
CA LYS A 291 -19.56 95.56 -17.26
C LYS A 291 -19.47 96.86 -18.04
N LEU A 292 -18.38 97.61 -17.89
CA LEU A 292 -18.15 98.82 -18.67
C LEU A 292 -17.93 98.43 -20.15
N VAL A 293 -18.72 99.01 -21.05
CA VAL A 293 -18.58 98.82 -22.50
C VAL A 293 -18.46 100.20 -23.16
N GLY A 294 -17.22 100.56 -23.49
CA GLY A 294 -16.87 101.89 -24.02
C GLY A 294 -16.64 102.93 -22.92
N ASN A 295 -16.52 104.20 -23.31
CA ASN A 295 -16.08 105.28 -22.41
C ASN A 295 -17.18 105.83 -21.49
N SER A 296 -18.44 105.41 -21.65
CA SER A 296 -19.56 106.02 -20.91
C SER A 296 -20.80 105.12 -20.74
N SER A 297 -20.72 103.83 -21.09
CA SER A 297 -21.89 102.94 -21.08
C SER A 297 -21.59 101.65 -20.34
N TYR A 298 -22.60 101.11 -19.64
CA TYR A 298 -22.51 99.84 -18.94
C TYR A 298 -23.53 98.84 -19.49
N LEU A 299 -23.12 97.58 -19.59
CA LEU A 299 -23.95 96.44 -19.98
C LEU A 299 -24.18 95.55 -18.76
N ILE A 300 -25.41 95.08 -18.63
CA ILE A 300 -25.77 94.03 -17.67
C ILE A 300 -25.33 92.72 -18.29
N ASP A 301 -24.22 92.16 -17.82
CA ASP A 301 -23.88 90.79 -18.16
C ASP A 301 -24.57 89.89 -17.14
N GLY A 302 -25.72 89.31 -17.51
CA GLY A 302 -26.45 88.39 -16.63
C GLY A 302 -25.68 87.09 -16.31
N TRP A 303 -24.45 86.96 -16.82
CA TRP A 303 -23.67 85.73 -16.86
C TRP A 303 -22.17 85.99 -16.60
N ALA A 304 -21.72 86.33 -15.38
CA ALA A 304 -20.43 85.81 -14.87
C ALA A 304 -20.00 86.26 -13.46
N SER A 305 -19.66 85.25 -12.65
CA SER A 305 -18.46 85.17 -11.80
C SER A 305 -18.24 86.21 -10.69
N TYR A 306 -18.46 85.76 -9.46
CA TYR A 306 -18.09 86.39 -8.18
C TYR A 306 -16.59 86.70 -7.95
N PHE A 307 -15.72 86.69 -8.97
CA PHE A 307 -14.25 86.68 -8.79
C PHE A 307 -13.44 87.70 -9.60
N ASP A 308 -14.04 88.66 -10.31
CA ASP A 308 -13.23 89.73 -10.92
C ASP A 308 -12.98 90.88 -9.93
N VAL A 309 -11.71 91.05 -9.56
CA VAL A 309 -11.18 91.95 -8.51
C VAL A 309 -11.15 93.42 -8.91
N ASN A 310 -11.75 93.78 -10.05
CA ASN A 310 -11.76 95.15 -10.58
C ASN A 310 -13.14 95.80 -10.47
N TRP A 311 -13.73 95.80 -9.28
CA TRP A 311 -14.83 96.71 -9.02
C TRP A 311 -14.29 98.15 -9.02
N PRO A 312 -14.79 99.06 -9.88
CA PRO A 312 -14.36 100.45 -9.85
C PRO A 312 -14.65 101.02 -8.46
N GLY A 313 -13.65 101.69 -7.88
CA GLY A 313 -13.61 102.06 -6.46
C GLY A 313 -14.84 102.83 -5.95
N PRO A 314 -14.98 102.96 -4.61
CA PRO A 314 -16.24 103.24 -3.89
C PRO A 314 -16.89 104.63 -4.08
N TYR A 315 -16.61 105.38 -5.15
CA TYR A 315 -17.04 106.77 -5.30
C TYR A 315 -17.54 107.15 -6.70
N LEU A 316 -18.35 106.31 -7.34
CA LEU A 316 -19.14 106.78 -8.48
C LEU A 316 -20.41 107.47 -7.97
N LYS A 317 -20.42 108.81 -8.02
CA LYS A 317 -21.63 109.61 -7.83
C LYS A 317 -22.38 109.65 -9.15
N PHE A 318 -23.52 108.96 -9.20
CA PHE A 318 -24.44 109.05 -10.33
C PHE A 318 -25.58 109.99 -9.95
N LYS A 319 -25.81 111.02 -10.76
CA LYS A 319 -26.88 112.00 -10.56
C LYS A 319 -28.22 111.50 -11.10
N ARG A 320 -28.19 110.71 -12.17
CA ARG A 320 -29.37 110.05 -12.76
C ARG A 320 -28.95 108.79 -13.51
N ILE A 321 -29.67 107.70 -13.29
CA ILE A 321 -29.53 106.44 -14.02
C ILE A 321 -30.77 106.28 -14.91
N ILE A 322 -30.57 106.08 -16.21
CA ILE A 322 -31.63 105.81 -17.18
C ILE A 322 -31.36 104.43 -17.76
N ILE A 323 -32.29 103.51 -17.57
CA ILE A 323 -32.20 102.15 -18.12
C ILE A 323 -33.05 102.11 -19.39
N THR A 324 -32.42 101.79 -20.51
CA THR A 324 -33.07 101.69 -21.83
C THR A 324 -32.83 100.30 -22.41
N PRO A 325 -33.84 99.63 -22.99
CA PRO A 325 -33.63 98.33 -23.65
C PRO A 325 -32.55 98.45 -24.74
N TYR A 326 -31.61 97.50 -24.81
CA TYR A 326 -30.61 97.53 -25.88
C TYR A 326 -31.25 97.09 -27.21
N TYR A 327 -31.04 97.88 -28.26
CA TYR A 327 -31.88 97.83 -29.47
C TYR A 327 -31.84 96.48 -30.22
N ASN A 328 -30.88 95.59 -29.92
CA ASN A 328 -30.69 94.31 -30.59
C ASN A 328 -30.65 93.08 -29.67
N CYS A 329 -30.82 93.24 -28.35
CA CYS A 329 -30.80 92.11 -27.42
C CYS A 329 -31.83 92.36 -26.30
N PRO A 330 -33.02 91.70 -26.33
CA PRO A 330 -34.12 92.00 -25.39
C PRO A 330 -33.81 91.61 -23.94
N GLU A 331 -32.75 90.84 -23.71
CA GLU A 331 -32.26 90.48 -22.37
C GLU A 331 -31.24 91.50 -21.84
N GLU A 332 -30.71 92.38 -22.70
CA GLU A 332 -29.74 93.40 -22.33
C GLU A 332 -30.40 94.77 -22.19
N HIS A 333 -30.00 95.49 -21.14
CA HIS A 333 -30.40 96.88 -20.96
C HIS A 333 -29.16 97.75 -20.93
N LEU A 334 -29.23 98.85 -21.68
CA LEU A 334 -28.21 99.89 -21.67
C LEU A 334 -28.49 100.82 -20.50
N VAL A 335 -27.54 100.86 -19.56
CA VAL A 335 -27.62 101.72 -18.38
C VAL A 335 -26.84 103.00 -18.69
N ASN A 336 -27.58 104.08 -18.96
CA ASN A 336 -27.03 105.41 -19.15
C ASN A 336 -26.95 106.12 -17.81
N CYS A 337 -25.72 106.29 -17.33
CA CYS A 337 -25.44 107.02 -16.11
C CYS A 337 -24.99 108.44 -16.45
N THR A 338 -25.66 109.44 -15.88
CA THR A 338 -25.14 110.81 -15.85
C THR A 338 -24.45 111.04 -14.51
N THR A 339 -23.18 111.45 -14.56
CA THR A 339 -22.40 111.89 -13.39
C THR A 339 -22.80 113.28 -12.94
#